data_AF-A0A5C6ZEF4-F1
#
_entry.id   AF-A0A5C6ZEF4-F1
#
_cell.length_a   1.000
_cell.length_b   1.000
_cell.length_c   1.000
_cell.angle_alpha   90.00
_cell.angle_beta   90.00
_cell.angle_gamma   90.00
#
_symmetry.space_group_name_H-M   'P 1'
#
loop_
_entity.id
_entity.type
_entity.pdbx_description
1 polymer ?
#
loop_
_entity_poly.entity_id
_entity_poly.type
_entity_poly.pdbx_seq_one_letter_code
_entity_poly.pdbx_strand_id
1 'polypeptide(L)'
;MGTKWAKECENQIATYFQYLVDSLRTGDKKTVTKLLNALHEVNEIALGYSAGIPSGRGIGPQQAKEIQSAFESSQAAQSGDIKDIADCALMIPGISRDKISDITANILKSQLVEYTQKQCDKYELPTKRVAVNNAFDHNTLQFTSYFAQLPVIGDHAKILLPISSVRQDPELSKSKYYRNFVLEFLRAEHQHAGDALSSVLKNGQVVVRIMDLKEKYPMNVDFLYDFSKNHPKILENYKAELRRTAIKKGKAQLVTNRKILNSIDRKVIMNSIQTGRKDAHQFHKISFDNLIHIFGKRTSNPTSEQVINESRKRIDIVFTNSDKNGFFHNLNTVHKLKCPKIIVECKNYGNELGNPEVDQINGRFNSKRGRFGILVCRTIKDRKALLSRCKDLINDNENYVIVLEDNDIHQLLELRDKNDESGIDNFLEKKMDELIM
;
A
#
# COMPACT_ATOMS: atom_id res chain seq x y z
N MET A 1 -10.86 16.05 10.40
CA MET A 1 -9.68 15.51 11.10
C MET A 1 -8.92 16.55 11.92
N GLY A 2 -9.09 17.85 11.67
CA GLY A 2 -8.58 18.92 12.56
C GLY A 2 -7.06 19.04 12.64
N THR A 3 -6.31 18.25 11.85
CA THR A 3 -4.85 18.31 11.80
C THR A 3 -4.39 19.32 10.74
N LYS A 4 -3.19 19.88 10.93
CA LYS A 4 -2.55 20.75 9.93
C LYS A 4 -2.48 20.08 8.55
N TRP A 5 -2.11 18.81 8.50
CA TRP A 5 -2.04 18.02 7.27
C TRP A 5 -3.42 17.93 6.57
N ALA A 6 -4.48 17.61 7.31
CA ALA A 6 -5.81 17.49 6.71
C ALA A 6 -6.34 18.83 6.18
N LYS A 7 -6.06 19.93 6.88
CA LYS A 7 -6.42 21.28 6.43
C LYS A 7 -5.68 21.67 5.14
N GLU A 8 -4.41 21.29 5.04
CA GLU A 8 -3.62 21.49 3.82
C GLU A 8 -4.19 20.70 2.65
N CYS A 9 -4.54 19.43 2.85
CA CYS A 9 -5.20 18.63 1.81
C CYS A 9 -6.54 19.25 1.37
N GLU A 10 -7.34 19.73 2.32
CA GLU A 10 -8.62 20.40 2.04
C GLU A 10 -8.42 21.66 1.19
N ASN A 11 -7.42 22.48 1.50
CA ASN A 11 -7.07 23.66 0.72
C ASN A 11 -6.62 23.31 -0.71
N GLN A 12 -5.79 22.28 -0.88
CA GLN A 12 -5.32 21.86 -2.21
C GLN A 12 -6.46 21.33 -3.08
N ILE A 13 -7.36 20.54 -2.50
CA ILE A 13 -8.59 20.08 -3.17
C ILE A 13 -9.45 21.28 -3.56
N ALA A 14 -9.74 22.18 -2.63
CA ALA A 14 -10.56 23.37 -2.89
C ALA A 14 -9.96 24.24 -4.01
N THR A 15 -8.64 24.46 -3.97
CA THR A 15 -7.90 25.24 -4.98
C THR A 15 -8.03 24.61 -6.37
N TYR A 16 -7.87 23.29 -6.48
CA TYR A 16 -8.03 22.58 -7.75
C TYR A 16 -9.46 22.73 -8.30
N PHE A 17 -10.48 22.52 -7.47
CA PHE A 17 -11.87 22.61 -7.90
C PHE A 17 -12.27 24.03 -8.28
N GLN A 18 -11.82 25.04 -7.52
CA GLN A 18 -12.05 26.44 -7.85
C GLN A 18 -11.45 26.77 -9.21
N TYR A 19 -10.19 26.37 -9.46
CA TYR A 19 -9.55 26.58 -10.76
C TYR A 19 -10.26 25.88 -11.92
N LEU A 20 -10.76 24.65 -11.70
CA LEU A 20 -11.55 23.92 -12.68
C LEU A 20 -12.88 24.65 -12.99
N VAL A 21 -13.61 25.10 -11.96
CA VAL A 21 -14.88 25.82 -12.11
C VAL A 21 -14.68 27.16 -12.81
N ASP A 22 -13.63 27.92 -12.46
CA ASP A 22 -13.32 29.19 -13.11
C ASP A 22 -12.94 29.01 -14.58
N SER A 23 -12.20 27.95 -14.90
CA SER A 23 -11.86 27.58 -16.29
C SER A 23 -13.11 27.21 -17.10
N LEU A 24 -14.07 26.51 -16.49
CA LEU A 24 -15.36 26.20 -17.12
C LEU A 24 -16.17 27.48 -17.40
N ARG A 25 -16.26 28.38 -16.40
CA ARG A 25 -17.01 29.64 -16.52
C ARG A 25 -16.46 30.58 -17.58
N THR A 26 -15.14 30.64 -17.72
CA THR A 26 -14.46 31.46 -18.73
C THR A 26 -14.45 30.81 -20.12
N GLY A 27 -14.91 29.57 -20.24
CA GLY A 27 -14.91 28.83 -21.50
C GLY A 27 -13.52 28.35 -21.95
N ASP A 28 -12.53 28.29 -21.04
CA ASP A 28 -11.19 27.77 -21.34
C ASP A 28 -11.20 26.24 -21.44
N LYS A 29 -11.74 25.76 -22.56
CA LYS A 29 -11.84 24.32 -22.86
C LYS A 29 -10.49 23.63 -22.83
N LYS A 30 -9.40 24.32 -23.21
CA LYS A 30 -8.07 23.73 -23.26
C LYS A 30 -7.59 23.39 -21.84
N THR A 31 -7.75 24.31 -20.90
CA THR A 31 -7.39 24.08 -19.49
C THR A 31 -8.30 23.03 -18.86
N VAL A 32 -9.61 23.10 -19.08
CA VAL A 32 -10.56 22.09 -18.57
C VAL A 32 -10.20 20.69 -19.04
N THR A 33 -9.97 20.50 -20.34
CA THR A 33 -9.57 19.21 -20.89
C THR A 33 -8.22 18.75 -20.32
N LYS A 34 -7.25 19.67 -20.13
CA LYS A 34 -5.95 19.33 -19.51
C LYS A 34 -6.10 18.86 -18.07
N LEU A 35 -6.91 19.55 -17.26
CA LEU A 35 -7.15 19.21 -15.86
C LEU A 35 -7.86 17.86 -15.73
N LEU A 36 -8.93 17.65 -16.50
CA LEU A 36 -9.72 16.42 -16.45
C LEU A 36 -8.99 15.19 -17.01
N ASN A 37 -8.22 15.36 -18.09
CA ASN A 37 -7.43 14.26 -18.66
C ASN A 37 -6.31 13.80 -17.72
N ALA A 38 -5.88 14.64 -16.79
CA ALA A 38 -4.84 14.30 -15.82
C ALA A 38 -5.38 13.55 -14.59
N LEU A 39 -6.64 13.11 -14.56
CA LEU A 39 -7.22 12.42 -13.39
C LEU A 39 -7.18 10.89 -13.56
N HIS A 40 -5.99 10.34 -13.82
CA HIS A 40 -5.77 8.90 -14.04
C HIS A 40 -5.77 8.09 -12.74
N GLU A 41 -5.85 6.76 -12.82
CA GLU A 41 -5.71 5.94 -11.60
C GLU A 41 -4.28 6.05 -11.04
N VAL A 42 -4.17 6.19 -9.72
CA VAL A 42 -2.89 6.27 -9.03
C VAL A 42 -2.52 4.89 -8.47
N ASN A 43 -2.05 4.02 -9.37
CA ASN A 43 -1.69 2.62 -9.08
C ASN A 43 -0.66 2.46 -7.95
N GLU A 44 0.17 3.47 -7.72
CA GLU A 44 1.17 3.48 -6.65
C GLU A 44 0.52 3.46 -5.25
N ILE A 45 -0.70 3.98 -5.12
CA ILE A 45 -1.47 3.97 -3.86
C ILE A 45 -2.16 2.62 -3.64
N ALA A 46 -2.57 1.94 -4.72
CA ALA A 46 -3.24 0.64 -4.70
C ALA A 46 -4.52 0.58 -3.83
N LEU A 47 -5.30 1.67 -3.80
CA LEU A 47 -6.69 1.65 -3.31
C LEU A 47 -7.61 1.14 -4.41
N GLY A 48 -8.49 0.19 -4.10
CA GLY A 48 -9.47 -0.34 -5.05
C GLY A 48 -9.98 -1.73 -4.65
N TYR A 49 -10.89 -2.28 -5.46
CA TYR A 49 -11.49 -3.61 -5.23
C TYR A 49 -10.81 -4.73 -6.02
N SER A 50 -9.81 -4.42 -6.84
CA SER A 50 -9.13 -5.39 -7.69
C SER A 50 -8.35 -6.44 -6.89
N ALA A 51 -8.49 -7.71 -7.27
CA ALA A 51 -7.66 -8.78 -6.74
C ALA A 51 -6.37 -8.92 -7.58
N GLY A 52 -5.20 -8.76 -6.95
CA GLY A 52 -3.89 -8.91 -7.62
C GLY A 52 -3.19 -7.57 -7.90
N ILE A 53 -2.59 -7.43 -9.09
CA ILE A 53 -1.96 -6.18 -9.53
C ILE A 53 -3.09 -5.15 -9.78
N PRO A 54 -2.99 -3.91 -9.23
CA PRO A 54 -3.94 -2.85 -9.55
C PRO A 54 -4.11 -2.70 -11.06
N SER A 55 -5.33 -2.89 -11.52
CA SER A 55 -5.72 -2.91 -12.93
C SER A 55 -7.03 -2.16 -13.15
N GLY A 56 -7.34 -1.24 -12.23
CA GLY A 56 -8.50 -0.39 -12.40
C GLY A 56 -8.42 0.39 -13.71
N ARG A 57 -9.52 1.05 -14.03
CA ARG A 57 -9.56 2.01 -15.12
C ARG A 57 -9.92 3.33 -14.46
N GLY A 58 -8.92 4.16 -14.18
CA GLY A 58 -9.16 5.55 -13.77
C GLY A 58 -9.89 6.34 -14.86
N ILE A 59 -9.92 7.67 -14.75
CA ILE A 59 -10.64 8.49 -15.73
C ILE A 59 -9.88 8.46 -17.07
N GLY A 60 -10.39 7.65 -18.00
CA GLY A 60 -9.89 7.57 -19.38
C GLY A 60 -10.37 8.75 -20.23
N PRO A 61 -9.82 8.96 -21.45
CA PRO A 61 -10.14 10.11 -22.29
C PRO A 61 -11.63 10.27 -22.60
N GLN A 62 -12.35 9.16 -22.80
CA GLN A 62 -13.79 9.19 -23.03
C GLN A 62 -14.56 9.64 -21.78
N GLN A 63 -14.17 9.14 -20.61
CA GLN A 63 -14.79 9.54 -19.34
C GLN A 63 -14.46 10.98 -18.98
N ALA A 64 -13.26 11.47 -19.31
CA ALA A 64 -12.90 12.88 -19.13
C ALA A 64 -13.80 13.79 -19.97
N LYS A 65 -14.10 13.39 -21.22
CA LYS A 65 -15.09 14.07 -22.07
C LYS A 65 -16.50 14.00 -21.47
N GLU A 66 -16.93 12.86 -20.95
CA GLU A 66 -18.24 12.73 -20.29
C GLU A 66 -18.35 13.63 -19.06
N ILE A 67 -17.30 13.69 -18.24
CA ILE A 67 -17.23 14.59 -17.08
C ILE A 67 -17.25 16.04 -17.56
N GLN A 68 -16.45 16.39 -18.57
CA GLN A 68 -16.46 17.74 -19.16
C GLN A 68 -17.85 18.12 -19.65
N SER A 69 -18.50 17.25 -20.44
CA SER A 69 -19.87 17.47 -20.91
C SER A 69 -20.85 17.59 -19.75
N ALA A 70 -20.72 16.77 -18.70
CA ALA A 70 -21.57 16.84 -17.52
C ALA A 70 -21.39 18.16 -16.76
N PHE A 71 -20.18 18.69 -16.68
CA PHE A 71 -19.94 20.04 -16.16
C PHE A 71 -20.47 21.13 -17.10
N GLU A 72 -20.27 21.02 -18.41
CA GLU A 72 -20.76 22.00 -19.38
C GLU A 72 -22.29 22.04 -19.45
N SER A 73 -22.98 20.90 -19.27
CA SER A 73 -24.44 20.79 -19.33
C SER A 73 -25.13 20.94 -17.97
N SER A 74 -24.41 20.78 -16.86
CA SER A 74 -25.01 20.87 -15.53
C SER A 74 -25.33 22.31 -15.17
N GLN A 75 -26.58 22.57 -14.80
CA GLN A 75 -26.98 23.86 -14.26
C GLN A 75 -26.16 24.24 -13.01
N ALA A 76 -25.72 23.26 -12.21
CA ALA A 76 -24.93 23.48 -10.99
C ALA A 76 -23.55 24.09 -11.28
N ALA A 77 -22.92 23.62 -12.36
CA ALA A 77 -21.63 24.11 -12.79
C ALA A 77 -21.72 25.50 -13.41
N GLN A 78 -22.78 25.76 -14.18
CA GLN A 78 -23.03 27.04 -14.81
C GLN A 78 -23.41 28.14 -13.80
N SER A 79 -24.16 27.80 -12.74
CA SER A 79 -24.57 28.75 -11.70
C SER A 79 -23.46 29.09 -10.69
N GLY A 80 -22.39 28.32 -10.64
CA GLY A 80 -21.33 28.45 -9.64
C GLY A 80 -21.70 27.90 -8.27
N ASP A 81 -22.70 27.03 -8.19
CA ASP A 81 -23.19 26.44 -6.93
C ASP A 81 -22.32 25.26 -6.43
N ILE A 82 -21.37 24.80 -7.24
CA ILE A 82 -20.40 23.76 -6.88
C ILE A 82 -19.30 24.39 -6.04
N LYS A 83 -19.28 24.10 -4.73
CA LYS A 83 -18.32 24.69 -3.80
C LYS A 83 -17.21 23.71 -3.40
N ASP A 84 -17.51 22.41 -3.45
CA ASP A 84 -16.57 21.38 -3.04
C ASP A 84 -16.75 20.04 -3.77
N ILE A 85 -15.91 19.08 -3.42
CA ILE A 85 -15.91 17.72 -3.98
C ILE A 85 -17.19 16.94 -3.64
N ALA A 86 -17.86 17.26 -2.53
CA ALA A 86 -19.11 16.62 -2.15
C ALA A 86 -20.26 17.11 -3.04
N ASP A 87 -20.28 18.39 -3.40
CA ASP A 87 -21.24 18.93 -4.36
C ASP A 87 -21.07 18.27 -5.72
N CYS A 88 -19.83 18.13 -6.22
CA CYS A 88 -19.55 17.41 -7.45
C CYS A 88 -20.09 15.97 -7.41
N ALA A 89 -19.83 15.25 -6.32
CA ALA A 89 -20.26 13.87 -6.17
C ALA A 89 -21.78 13.71 -6.06
N LEU A 90 -22.52 14.74 -5.62
CA LEU A 90 -23.97 14.69 -5.46
C LEU A 90 -24.71 15.21 -6.71
N MET A 91 -24.20 16.28 -7.31
CA MET A 91 -24.91 17.11 -8.30
C MET A 91 -24.41 16.94 -9.74
N ILE A 92 -23.30 16.24 -9.96
CA ILE A 92 -22.80 15.99 -11.32
C ILE A 92 -23.11 14.55 -11.73
N PRO A 93 -23.81 14.35 -12.87
CA PRO A 93 -24.03 13.02 -13.44
C PRO A 93 -22.69 12.34 -13.77
N GLY A 94 -22.61 11.04 -13.54
CA GLY A 94 -21.42 10.26 -13.89
C GLY A 94 -20.22 10.41 -12.96
N ILE A 95 -20.21 11.34 -11.99
CA ILE A 95 -19.21 11.38 -10.91
C ILE A 95 -19.63 10.41 -9.80
N SER A 96 -18.84 9.35 -9.61
CA SER A 96 -19.05 8.29 -8.62
C SER A 96 -17.96 8.29 -7.56
N ARG A 97 -18.10 7.43 -6.53
CA ARG A 97 -17.14 7.31 -5.42
C ARG A 97 -15.72 6.97 -5.88
N ASP A 98 -15.56 6.07 -6.85
CA ASP A 98 -14.25 5.71 -7.41
C ASP A 98 -13.57 6.93 -8.04
N LYS A 99 -14.31 7.66 -8.87
CA LYS A 99 -13.80 8.86 -9.53
C LYS A 99 -13.37 9.92 -8.53
N ILE A 100 -14.12 10.11 -7.44
CA ILE A 100 -13.72 11.02 -6.35
C ILE A 100 -12.41 10.57 -5.69
N SER A 101 -12.23 9.26 -5.48
CA SER A 101 -10.98 8.71 -4.93
C SER A 101 -9.79 8.97 -5.86
N ASP A 102 -9.95 8.70 -7.17
CA ASP A 102 -8.92 8.95 -8.18
C ASP A 102 -8.58 10.44 -8.27
N ILE A 103 -9.59 11.31 -8.31
CA ILE A 103 -9.39 12.76 -8.34
C ILE A 103 -8.61 13.23 -7.11
N THR A 104 -9.04 12.79 -5.93
CA THR A 104 -8.38 13.12 -4.66
C THR A 104 -6.92 12.62 -4.65
N ALA A 105 -6.68 11.42 -5.15
CA ALA A 105 -5.36 10.82 -5.22
C ALA A 105 -4.40 11.59 -6.14
N ASN A 106 -4.86 12.06 -7.31
CA ASN A 106 -4.03 12.85 -8.22
C ASN A 106 -3.71 14.24 -7.65
N ILE A 107 -4.72 14.91 -7.09
CA ILE A 107 -4.56 16.24 -6.49
C ILE A 107 -3.55 16.18 -5.33
N LEU A 108 -3.68 15.17 -4.46
CA LEU A 108 -2.85 15.04 -3.26
C LEU A 108 -1.55 14.25 -3.50
N LYS A 109 -1.25 13.82 -4.75
CA LYS A 109 -0.15 12.90 -5.04
C LYS A 109 1.18 13.39 -4.47
N SER A 110 1.52 14.66 -4.68
CA SER A 110 2.74 15.29 -4.15
C SER A 110 2.83 15.23 -2.63
N GLN A 111 1.72 15.53 -1.94
CA GLN A 111 1.65 15.54 -0.49
C GLN A 111 1.70 14.12 0.11
N LEU A 112 1.15 13.13 -0.60
CA LEU A 112 1.24 11.73 -0.23
C LEU A 112 2.64 11.15 -0.46
N VAL A 113 3.35 11.59 -1.50
CA VAL A 113 4.77 11.27 -1.71
C VAL A 113 5.60 11.80 -0.55
N GLU A 114 5.40 13.06 -0.14
CA GLU A 114 6.12 13.65 1.00
C GLU A 114 5.81 12.92 2.31
N TYR A 115 4.55 12.57 2.54
CA TYR A 115 4.16 11.74 3.68
C TYR A 115 4.86 10.37 3.65
N THR A 116 4.92 9.74 2.47
CA THR A 116 5.57 8.44 2.27
C THR A 116 7.05 8.51 2.60
N GLN A 117 7.76 9.52 2.08
CA GLN A 117 9.18 9.76 2.37
C GLN A 117 9.42 9.91 3.87
N LYS A 118 8.61 10.72 4.56
CA LYS A 118 8.69 10.88 6.02
C LYS A 118 8.46 9.57 6.78
N GLN A 119 7.55 8.70 6.30
CA GLN A 119 7.37 7.38 6.92
C GLN A 119 8.55 6.45 6.63
N CYS A 120 9.07 6.45 5.40
CA CYS A 120 10.24 5.66 5.05
C CYS A 120 11.46 6.08 5.85
N ASP A 121 11.70 7.38 6.02
CA ASP A 121 12.80 7.90 6.84
C ASP A 121 12.63 7.49 8.31
N LYS A 122 11.43 7.68 8.85
CA LYS A 122 11.11 7.34 10.25
C LYS A 122 11.31 5.86 10.57
N TYR A 123 10.94 4.97 9.66
CA TYR A 123 11.00 3.52 9.84
C TYR A 123 12.17 2.88 9.11
N GLU A 124 13.11 3.70 8.61
CA GLU A 124 14.31 3.29 7.87
C GLU A 124 14.01 2.31 6.73
N LEU A 125 12.89 2.52 6.03
CA LEU A 125 12.49 1.69 4.90
C LEU A 125 13.35 2.02 3.67
N PRO A 126 13.87 1.00 2.96
CA PRO A 126 14.66 1.23 1.77
C PRO A 126 13.80 1.86 0.67
N THR A 127 14.36 2.87 0.01
CA THR A 127 13.73 3.58 -1.11
C THR A 127 14.60 3.51 -2.36
N LYS A 128 13.97 3.74 -3.52
CA LYS A 128 14.64 3.92 -4.80
C LYS A 128 14.18 5.22 -5.42
N ARG A 129 15.08 5.83 -6.23
CA ARG A 129 14.72 6.98 -7.04
C ARG A 129 13.82 6.53 -8.18
N VAL A 130 12.57 6.97 -8.16
CA VAL A 130 11.54 6.59 -9.14
C VAL A 130 10.87 7.83 -9.71
N ALA A 131 10.33 7.72 -10.92
CA ALA A 131 9.53 8.78 -11.53
C ALA A 131 8.15 8.82 -10.86
N VAL A 132 7.76 10.01 -10.40
CA VAL A 132 6.40 10.35 -10.00
C VAL A 132 5.79 11.13 -11.14
N ASN A 133 4.84 10.51 -11.82
CA ASN A 133 4.16 11.13 -12.95
C ASN A 133 2.85 11.77 -12.49
N ASN A 134 2.50 12.86 -13.16
CA ASN A 134 1.15 13.42 -13.13
C ASN A 134 0.70 13.80 -11.71
N ALA A 135 1.54 14.55 -11.00
CA ALA A 135 1.25 15.07 -9.67
C ALA A 135 0.84 16.55 -9.78
N PHE A 136 -0.26 16.93 -9.13
CA PHE A 136 -0.73 18.32 -9.17
C PHE A 136 0.18 19.23 -8.32
N ASP A 137 0.65 20.31 -8.92
CA ASP A 137 1.33 21.41 -8.23
C ASP A 137 0.33 22.54 -7.98
N HIS A 138 0.02 22.78 -6.71
CA HIS A 138 -0.95 23.79 -6.29
C HIS A 138 -0.43 25.23 -6.43
N ASN A 139 0.89 25.43 -6.58
CA ASN A 139 1.46 26.77 -6.78
C ASN A 139 1.39 27.18 -8.25
N THR A 140 1.62 26.24 -9.16
CA THR A 140 1.59 26.51 -10.61
C THR A 140 0.27 26.13 -11.26
N LEU A 141 -0.62 25.44 -10.54
CA LEU A 141 -1.91 24.90 -11.00
C LEU A 141 -1.75 23.95 -12.21
N GLN A 142 -0.67 23.16 -12.21
CA GLN A 142 -0.34 22.27 -13.31
C GLN A 142 0.06 20.88 -12.81
N PHE A 143 -0.26 19.86 -13.60
CA PHE A 143 0.29 18.53 -13.41
C PHE A 143 1.73 18.48 -13.91
N THR A 144 2.62 18.00 -13.04
CA THR A 144 4.05 17.89 -13.30
C THR A 144 4.54 16.47 -13.05
N SER A 145 5.70 16.15 -13.62
CA SER A 145 6.42 14.90 -13.35
C SER A 145 7.78 15.21 -12.76
N TYR A 146 8.19 14.46 -11.75
CA TYR A 146 9.47 14.64 -11.06
C TYR A 146 10.00 13.31 -10.53
N PHE A 147 11.23 13.29 -10.04
CA PHE A 147 11.80 12.10 -9.39
C PHE A 147 11.71 12.21 -7.88
N ALA A 148 11.29 11.15 -7.21
CA ALA A 148 11.22 11.05 -5.75
C ALA A 148 11.85 9.75 -5.24
N GLN A 149 12.17 9.72 -3.95
CA GLN A 149 12.59 8.49 -3.26
C GLN A 149 11.34 7.81 -2.70
N LEU A 150 10.98 6.64 -3.21
CA LEU A 150 9.81 5.88 -2.76
C LEU A 150 10.17 4.41 -2.47
N PRO A 151 9.43 3.74 -1.58
CA PRO A 151 9.57 2.31 -1.39
C PRO A 151 9.10 1.57 -2.65
N VAL A 152 9.82 0.52 -3.04
CA VAL A 152 9.52 -0.27 -4.23
C VAL A 152 9.36 -1.73 -3.83
N ILE A 153 8.22 -2.32 -4.20
CA ILE A 153 7.91 -3.74 -3.97
C ILE A 153 7.79 -4.41 -5.34
N GLY A 154 8.69 -5.37 -5.63
CA GLY A 154 8.88 -5.86 -7.00
C GLY A 154 9.36 -4.73 -7.90
N ASP A 155 8.60 -4.44 -8.96
CA ASP A 155 8.86 -3.34 -9.89
C ASP A 155 7.91 -2.14 -9.71
N HIS A 156 7.17 -2.11 -8.60
CA HIS A 156 6.14 -1.09 -8.36
C HIS A 156 6.50 -0.18 -7.19
N ALA A 157 6.62 1.12 -7.49
CA ALA A 157 6.66 2.16 -6.46
C ALA A 157 5.36 2.18 -5.65
N LYS A 158 5.47 2.46 -4.36
CA LYS A 158 4.34 2.54 -3.44
C LYS A 158 4.25 3.91 -2.78
N ILE A 159 3.04 4.46 -2.74
CA ILE A 159 2.68 5.67 -2.02
C ILE A 159 1.85 5.26 -0.82
N LEU A 160 2.31 5.62 0.38
CA LEU A 160 1.64 5.35 1.63
C LEU A 160 0.60 6.43 1.93
N LEU A 161 -0.44 6.03 2.67
CA LEU A 161 -1.50 6.91 3.13
C LEU A 161 -1.54 6.91 4.66
N PRO A 162 -1.86 8.05 5.31
CA PRO A 162 -2.23 8.04 6.72
C PRO A 162 -3.46 7.15 6.92
N ILE A 163 -3.41 6.18 7.84
CA ILE A 163 -4.58 5.32 8.11
C ILE A 163 -5.83 6.14 8.49
N SER A 164 -5.63 7.30 9.12
CA SER A 164 -6.69 8.22 9.49
C SER A 164 -7.39 8.85 8.29
N SER A 165 -6.77 8.91 7.10
CA SER A 165 -7.34 9.51 5.89
C SER A 165 -8.18 8.55 5.06
N VAL A 166 -8.16 7.26 5.36
CA VAL A 166 -8.85 6.22 4.58
C VAL A 166 -10.14 5.77 5.27
N ARG A 167 -11.17 5.44 4.49
CA ARG A 167 -12.44 4.87 4.98
C ARG A 167 -12.87 3.71 4.08
N GLN A 168 -13.44 2.67 4.67
CA GLN A 168 -13.87 1.48 3.94
C GLN A 168 -15.22 1.66 3.23
N ASP A 169 -16.16 2.41 3.83
CA ASP A 169 -17.39 2.86 3.16
C ASP A 169 -17.35 4.40 3.06
N PRO A 170 -17.30 4.97 1.84
CA PRO A 170 -17.48 6.40 1.65
C PRO A 170 -18.84 6.83 2.22
N GLU A 171 -18.82 7.66 3.27
CA GLU A 171 -20.07 8.15 3.87
C GLU A 171 -20.84 9.06 2.90
N LEU A 172 -20.14 9.67 1.96
CA LEU A 172 -20.68 10.47 0.87
C LEU A 172 -21.45 9.59 -0.14
N SER A 173 -22.75 9.84 -0.27
CA SER A 173 -23.66 8.99 -1.04
C SER A 173 -24.93 9.74 -1.44
N LYS A 174 -25.22 9.78 -2.76
CA LYS A 174 -26.49 10.30 -3.30
C LYS A 174 -27.69 9.64 -2.62
N SER A 175 -27.64 8.32 -2.44
CA SER A 175 -28.74 7.56 -1.84
C SER A 175 -28.92 7.85 -0.34
N LYS A 176 -27.84 8.13 0.41
CA LYS A 176 -27.96 8.49 1.84
C LYS A 176 -28.49 9.91 1.97
N TYR A 177 -28.00 10.84 1.15
CA TYR A 177 -28.52 12.21 1.10
C TYR A 177 -30.01 12.25 0.77
N TYR A 178 -30.42 11.61 -0.33
CA TYR A 178 -31.80 11.54 -0.76
C TYR A 178 -32.71 10.93 0.33
N ARG A 179 -32.34 9.76 0.85
CA ARG A 179 -33.20 9.01 1.78
C ARG A 179 -33.31 9.66 3.15
N ASN A 180 -32.20 10.12 3.71
CA ASN A 180 -32.14 10.51 5.12
C ASN A 180 -32.32 12.02 5.34
N PHE A 181 -32.20 12.83 4.29
CA PHE A 181 -32.32 14.28 4.38
C PHE A 181 -33.44 14.81 3.49
N VAL A 182 -33.40 14.51 2.18
CA VAL A 182 -34.38 15.03 1.23
C VAL A 182 -35.78 14.48 1.49
N LEU A 183 -35.92 13.15 1.56
CA LEU A 183 -37.22 12.51 1.81
C LEU A 183 -37.75 12.82 3.21
N GLU A 184 -36.88 12.95 4.21
CA GLU A 184 -37.27 13.30 5.57
C GLU A 184 -37.82 14.74 5.65
N PHE A 185 -37.19 15.68 4.95
CA PHE A 185 -37.69 17.04 4.81
C PHE A 185 -39.05 17.06 4.09
N LEU A 186 -39.14 16.42 2.92
CA LEU A 186 -40.39 16.37 2.14
C LEU A 186 -41.52 15.69 2.92
N ARG A 187 -41.21 14.64 3.68
CA ARG A 187 -42.18 13.97 4.54
C ARG A 187 -42.74 14.94 5.58
N ALA A 188 -41.89 15.71 6.24
CA ALA A 188 -42.32 16.70 7.22
C ALA A 188 -43.18 17.81 6.59
N GLU A 189 -42.79 18.31 5.42
CA GLU A 189 -43.55 19.33 4.68
C GLU A 189 -44.95 18.81 4.28
N HIS A 190 -45.04 17.62 3.70
CA HIS A 190 -46.31 17.01 3.30
C HIS A 190 -47.20 16.64 4.50
N GLN A 191 -46.59 16.21 5.62
CA GLN A 191 -47.32 15.96 6.87
C GLN A 191 -47.89 17.25 7.47
N HIS A 192 -47.14 18.35 7.41
CA HIS A 192 -47.58 19.65 7.93
C HIS A 192 -48.66 20.29 7.05
N ALA A 193 -48.49 20.21 5.73
CA ALA A 193 -49.45 20.76 4.76
C ALA A 193 -50.77 19.99 4.72
N GLY A 194 -50.77 18.71 5.11
CA GLY A 194 -51.98 17.85 5.05
C GLY A 194 -52.49 17.63 3.63
N ASP A 195 -51.58 17.55 2.66
CA ASP A 195 -51.93 17.51 1.24
C ASP A 195 -52.22 16.08 0.73
N ALA A 196 -52.37 15.93 -0.59
CA ALA A 196 -52.73 14.67 -1.25
C ALA A 196 -51.77 13.50 -1.01
N LEU A 197 -50.56 13.75 -0.49
CA LEU A 197 -49.61 12.68 -0.10
C LEU A 197 -49.74 12.27 1.37
N SER A 198 -50.57 12.97 2.14
CA SER A 198 -50.80 12.71 3.55
C SER A 198 -52.03 11.83 3.76
N SER A 199 -51.99 11.00 4.80
CA SER A 199 -53.10 10.15 5.22
C SER A 199 -53.27 10.23 6.72
N VAL A 200 -54.51 10.24 7.21
CA VAL A 200 -54.81 10.27 8.64
C VAL A 200 -55.06 8.85 9.12
N LEU A 201 -54.26 8.38 10.08
CA LEU A 201 -54.47 7.10 10.76
C LEU A 201 -55.67 7.17 11.70
N LYS A 202 -56.22 6.01 12.09
CA LYS A 202 -57.36 5.91 13.02
C LYS A 202 -57.12 6.61 14.36
N ASN A 203 -55.87 6.80 14.77
CA ASN A 203 -55.47 7.50 15.99
C ASN A 203 -55.29 9.02 15.80
N GLY A 204 -55.66 9.58 14.64
CA GLY A 204 -55.53 11.00 14.32
C GLY A 204 -54.15 11.43 13.83
N GLN A 205 -53.17 10.52 13.75
CA GLN A 205 -51.82 10.85 13.30
C GLN A 205 -51.76 11.00 11.78
N VAL A 206 -51.20 12.13 11.30
CA VAL A 206 -50.93 12.36 9.87
C VAL A 206 -49.64 11.65 9.48
N VAL A 207 -49.74 10.74 8.51
CA VAL A 207 -48.61 9.97 7.98
C VAL A 207 -48.47 10.17 6.49
N VAL A 208 -47.23 10.24 6.02
CA VAL A 208 -46.86 10.27 4.61
C VAL A 208 -45.97 9.06 4.34
N ARG A 209 -46.32 8.27 3.33
CA ARG A 209 -45.55 7.06 2.99
C ARG A 209 -44.34 7.41 2.14
N ILE A 210 -43.22 6.77 2.45
CA ILE A 210 -41.96 6.95 1.72
C ILE A 210 -42.08 6.51 0.26
N MET A 211 -42.94 5.52 -0.05
CA MET A 211 -43.13 5.06 -1.43
C MET A 211 -43.77 6.15 -2.31
N ASP A 212 -44.83 6.78 -1.81
CA ASP A 212 -45.55 7.86 -2.51
C ASP A 212 -44.64 9.07 -2.75
N LEU A 213 -43.77 9.39 -1.78
CA LEU A 213 -42.74 10.43 -1.95
C LEU A 213 -41.71 10.07 -3.03
N LYS A 214 -41.29 8.80 -3.12
CA LYS A 214 -40.34 8.37 -4.15
C LYS A 214 -40.94 8.37 -5.55
N GLU A 215 -42.23 8.07 -5.65
CA GLU A 215 -42.96 8.11 -6.92
C GLU A 215 -43.10 9.56 -7.41
N LYS A 216 -43.48 10.48 -6.53
CA LYS A 216 -43.62 11.91 -6.87
C LYS A 216 -42.27 12.61 -7.06
N TYR A 217 -41.26 12.25 -6.27
CA TYR A 217 -39.94 12.89 -6.27
C TYR A 217 -38.82 11.85 -6.51
N PRO A 218 -38.73 11.28 -7.72
CA PRO A 218 -37.77 10.23 -8.01
C PRO A 218 -36.32 10.72 -7.87
N MET A 219 -35.46 9.87 -7.28
CA MET A 219 -34.05 10.20 -7.09
C MET A 219 -33.31 10.26 -8.43
N ASN A 220 -33.05 11.47 -8.90
CA ASN A 220 -32.14 11.75 -10.01
C ASN A 220 -31.28 12.98 -9.68
N VAL A 221 -30.25 13.22 -10.51
CA VAL A 221 -29.25 14.25 -10.22
C VAL A 221 -29.82 15.66 -10.35
N ASP A 222 -30.66 15.90 -11.36
CA ASP A 222 -31.28 17.22 -11.59
C ASP A 222 -32.22 17.58 -10.44
N PHE A 223 -33.05 16.63 -10.00
CA PHE A 223 -33.91 16.81 -8.83
C PHE A 223 -33.10 17.10 -7.56
N LEU A 224 -32.01 16.36 -7.30
CA LEU A 224 -31.17 16.59 -6.12
C LEU A 224 -30.50 17.97 -6.18
N TYR A 225 -30.11 18.43 -7.37
CA TYR A 225 -29.58 19.77 -7.56
C TYR A 225 -30.63 20.85 -7.28
N ASP A 226 -31.79 20.80 -7.94
CA ASP A 226 -32.87 21.78 -7.77
C ASP A 226 -33.35 21.83 -6.32
N PHE A 227 -33.52 20.67 -5.69
CA PHE A 227 -33.85 20.57 -4.27
C PHE A 227 -32.77 21.23 -3.41
N SER A 228 -31.49 20.93 -3.64
CA SER A 228 -30.38 21.48 -2.86
C SER A 228 -30.27 23.00 -3.02
N LYS A 229 -30.55 23.52 -4.22
CA LYS A 229 -30.56 24.94 -4.53
C LYS A 229 -31.67 25.67 -3.79
N ASN A 230 -32.87 25.09 -3.74
CA ASN A 230 -34.02 25.66 -3.03
C ASN A 230 -33.95 25.46 -1.51
N HIS A 231 -33.23 24.42 -1.06
CA HIS A 231 -33.10 24.06 0.35
C HIS A 231 -31.63 23.89 0.79
N PRO A 232 -30.78 24.94 0.69
CA PRO A 232 -29.33 24.82 0.91
C PRO A 232 -28.97 24.37 2.33
N LYS A 233 -29.81 24.70 3.32
CA LYS A 233 -29.63 24.25 4.71
C LYS A 233 -29.68 22.73 4.86
N ILE A 234 -30.48 22.03 4.03
CA ILE A 234 -30.60 20.57 4.10
C ILE A 234 -29.32 19.88 3.61
N LEU A 235 -28.72 20.42 2.54
CA LEU A 235 -27.42 19.96 2.06
C LEU A 235 -26.31 20.24 3.08
N GLU A 236 -26.29 21.44 3.67
CA GLU A 236 -25.30 21.77 4.72
C GLU A 236 -25.46 20.88 5.95
N ASN A 237 -26.69 20.53 6.35
CA ASN A 237 -26.93 19.57 7.43
C ASN A 237 -26.36 18.18 7.09
N TYR A 238 -26.50 17.72 5.84
CA TYR A 238 -25.89 16.47 5.40
C TYR A 238 -24.36 16.52 5.46
N LYS A 239 -23.76 17.60 4.94
CA LYS A 239 -22.30 17.81 5.01
C LYS A 239 -21.80 17.89 6.46
N ALA A 240 -22.53 18.59 7.33
CA ALA A 240 -22.23 18.68 8.75
C ALA A 240 -22.32 17.31 9.44
N GLU A 241 -23.30 16.49 9.08
CA GLU A 241 -23.39 15.11 9.55
C GLU A 241 -22.19 14.28 9.12
N LEU A 242 -21.78 14.35 7.84
CA LEU A 242 -20.58 13.67 7.33
C LEU A 242 -19.32 14.08 8.11
N ARG A 243 -19.15 15.38 8.39
CA ARG A 243 -18.02 15.89 9.18
C ARG A 243 -18.06 15.32 10.61
N ARG A 244 -19.24 15.31 11.24
CA ARG A 244 -19.45 14.80 12.60
C ARG A 244 -19.21 13.29 12.68
N THR A 245 -19.73 12.50 11.75
CA THR A 245 -19.51 11.04 11.72
C THR A 245 -18.04 10.70 11.46
N ALA A 246 -17.37 11.45 10.60
CA ALA A 246 -15.93 11.31 10.35
C ALA A 246 -15.06 11.56 11.60
N ILE A 247 -15.52 12.42 12.52
CA ILE A 247 -14.88 12.70 13.82
C ILE A 247 -15.27 11.65 14.87
N LYS A 248 -16.56 11.31 14.96
CA LYS A 248 -17.14 10.48 16.03
C LYS A 248 -16.82 8.98 15.88
N LYS A 249 -16.68 8.46 14.65
CA LYS A 249 -16.41 7.03 14.41
C LYS A 249 -14.98 6.57 14.75
N GLY A 250 -14.15 7.40 15.37
CA GLY A 250 -12.76 7.07 15.65
C GLY A 250 -11.94 6.89 14.36
N LYS A 251 -10.62 6.73 14.50
CA LYS A 251 -9.77 6.31 13.38
C LYS A 251 -10.37 5.01 12.85
N ALA A 252 -10.71 4.92 11.57
CA ALA A 252 -11.08 3.65 10.97
C ALA A 252 -10.00 2.63 11.34
N GLN A 253 -10.35 1.62 12.14
CA GLN A 253 -9.49 0.46 12.29
C GLN A 253 -9.62 -0.29 10.98
N LEU A 254 -8.69 -0.05 10.05
CA LEU A 254 -8.52 -0.96 8.94
C LEU A 254 -8.16 -2.30 9.57
N VAL A 255 -9.09 -3.25 9.53
CA VAL A 255 -8.80 -4.63 9.93
C VAL A 255 -7.89 -5.16 8.84
N THR A 256 -6.59 -5.28 9.15
CA THR A 256 -5.65 -5.91 8.24
C THR A 256 -6.04 -7.37 8.09
N ASN A 257 -6.52 -7.75 6.90
CA ASN A 257 -6.83 -9.16 6.59
C ASN A 257 -5.58 -10.05 6.65
N ARG A 258 -4.38 -9.48 6.65
CA ARG A 258 -3.11 -10.20 6.81
C ARG A 258 -2.53 -9.93 8.19
N LYS A 259 -2.40 -10.98 8.99
CA LYS A 259 -1.66 -10.97 10.25
C LYS A 259 -0.17 -10.73 9.94
N ILE A 260 0.44 -9.75 10.59
CA ILE A 260 1.90 -9.63 10.60
C ILE A 260 2.43 -10.76 11.48
N LEU A 261 3.22 -11.66 10.90
CA LEU A 261 3.74 -12.83 11.60
C LEU A 261 4.90 -12.42 12.51
N ASN A 262 4.75 -12.64 13.82
CA ASN A 262 5.84 -12.54 14.77
C ASN A 262 6.69 -13.82 14.77
N SER A 263 7.74 -13.85 15.57
CA SER A 263 8.63 -15.00 15.77
C SER A 263 7.87 -16.27 16.18
N ILE A 264 6.86 -16.18 17.06
CA ILE A 264 6.05 -17.33 17.47
C ILE A 264 5.29 -17.92 16.28
N ASP A 265 4.60 -17.08 15.51
CA ASP A 265 3.84 -17.51 14.32
C ASP A 265 4.76 -18.14 13.27
N ARG A 266 5.91 -17.51 13.02
CA ARG A 266 6.92 -18.00 12.06
C ARG A 266 7.50 -19.34 12.48
N LYS A 267 7.76 -19.54 13.78
CA LYS A 267 8.19 -20.82 14.35
C LYS A 267 7.16 -21.92 14.15
N VAL A 268 5.89 -21.63 14.46
CA VAL A 268 4.78 -22.58 14.27
C VAL A 268 4.69 -23.03 12.81
N ILE A 269 4.76 -22.07 11.86
CA ILE A 269 4.74 -22.39 10.42
C ILE A 269 5.95 -23.25 10.05
N MET A 270 7.16 -22.85 10.45
CA MET A 270 8.38 -23.58 10.12
C MET A 270 8.39 -25.02 10.67
N ASN A 271 7.89 -25.21 11.90
CA ASN A 271 7.78 -26.52 12.54
C ASN A 271 6.69 -27.41 11.93
N SER A 272 5.68 -26.83 11.28
CA SER A 272 4.63 -27.61 10.61
C SER A 272 5.09 -28.29 9.32
N ILE A 273 6.20 -27.81 8.74
CA ILE A 273 6.77 -28.32 7.48
C ILE A 273 7.57 -29.58 7.78
N GLN A 274 7.25 -30.69 7.12
CA GLN A 274 7.95 -31.96 7.32
C GLN A 274 9.32 -31.98 6.62
N THR A 275 10.29 -32.70 7.16
CA THR A 275 11.57 -32.91 6.47
C THR A 275 11.39 -33.78 5.24
N GLY A 276 12.16 -33.53 4.18
CA GLY A 276 12.19 -34.32 2.96
C GLY A 276 11.79 -33.52 1.71
N ARG A 277 11.89 -34.20 0.55
CA ARG A 277 11.67 -33.56 -0.76
C ARG A 277 10.26 -33.02 -0.95
N LYS A 278 9.24 -33.67 -0.36
CA LYS A 278 7.83 -33.32 -0.53
C LYS A 278 7.54 -31.86 -0.12
N ASP A 279 8.09 -31.43 1.01
CA ASP A 279 7.82 -30.11 1.57
C ASP A 279 9.00 -29.13 1.35
N ALA A 280 10.00 -29.52 0.54
CA ALA A 280 11.19 -28.70 0.30
C ALA A 280 10.86 -27.31 -0.25
N HIS A 281 9.90 -27.21 -1.16
CA HIS A 281 9.46 -25.91 -1.68
C HIS A 281 8.86 -25.01 -0.58
N GLN A 282 8.06 -25.58 0.34
CA GLN A 282 7.50 -24.82 1.46
C GLN A 282 8.61 -24.37 2.42
N PHE A 283 9.60 -25.24 2.67
CA PHE A 283 10.79 -24.90 3.45
C PHE A 283 11.55 -23.73 2.83
N HIS A 284 11.83 -23.76 1.52
CA HIS A 284 12.54 -22.68 0.82
C HIS A 284 11.78 -21.36 0.94
N LYS A 285 10.45 -21.40 0.79
CA LYS A 285 9.60 -20.21 0.93
C LYS A 285 9.64 -19.63 2.35
N ILE A 286 9.46 -20.45 3.39
CA ILE A 286 9.50 -19.94 4.77
C ILE A 286 10.89 -19.47 5.16
N SER A 287 11.96 -20.13 4.68
CA SER A 287 13.33 -19.69 4.90
C SER A 287 13.58 -18.32 4.25
N PHE A 288 13.10 -18.11 3.03
CA PHE A 288 13.15 -16.80 2.38
C PHE A 288 12.43 -15.72 3.18
N ASP A 289 11.18 -15.99 3.57
CA ASP A 289 10.35 -15.04 4.35
C ASP A 289 10.95 -14.74 5.73
N ASN A 290 11.58 -15.72 6.37
CA ASN A 290 12.25 -15.56 7.66
C ASN A 290 13.56 -14.79 7.52
N LEU A 291 14.38 -15.07 6.51
CA LEU A 291 15.63 -14.35 6.30
C LEU A 291 15.41 -12.89 5.91
N ILE A 292 14.36 -12.58 5.13
CA ILE A 292 13.95 -11.19 4.88
C ILE A 292 13.62 -10.48 6.20
N HIS A 293 12.87 -11.14 7.08
CA HIS A 293 12.53 -10.59 8.41
C HIS A 293 13.77 -10.41 9.27
N ILE A 294 14.61 -11.45 9.37
CA ILE A 294 15.82 -11.48 10.21
C ILE A 294 16.85 -10.46 9.73
N PHE A 295 17.08 -10.29 8.44
CA PHE A 295 18.11 -9.38 7.96
C PHE A 295 17.62 -7.94 7.80
N GLY A 296 16.32 -7.73 7.58
CA GLY A 296 15.74 -6.39 7.50
C GLY A 296 16.55 -5.45 6.59
N LYS A 297 16.90 -4.27 7.11
CA LYS A 297 17.65 -3.22 6.40
C LYS A 297 19.10 -3.57 6.03
N ARG A 298 19.66 -4.65 6.60
CA ARG A 298 21.04 -5.10 6.33
C ARG A 298 21.22 -5.62 4.90
N THR A 299 20.11 -6.00 4.27
CA THR A 299 20.08 -6.53 2.91
C THR A 299 19.04 -5.82 2.05
N SER A 300 19.21 -5.90 0.73
CA SER A 300 18.24 -5.37 -0.23
C SER A 300 18.06 -6.28 -1.44
N ASN A 301 17.01 -6.03 -2.23
CA ASN A 301 16.66 -6.77 -3.45
C ASN A 301 16.66 -8.30 -3.26
N PRO A 302 15.89 -8.84 -2.29
CA PRO A 302 15.80 -10.28 -2.08
C PRO A 302 15.18 -10.95 -3.30
N THR A 303 15.84 -12.00 -3.81
CA THR A 303 15.36 -12.77 -4.97
C THR A 303 15.33 -14.25 -4.61
N SER A 304 14.22 -14.93 -4.87
CA SER A 304 14.12 -16.40 -4.80
C SER A 304 14.32 -17.02 -6.18
N GLU A 305 14.93 -18.20 -6.23
CA GLU A 305 15.11 -19.00 -7.46
C GLU A 305 15.85 -18.27 -8.59
N GLN A 306 16.97 -17.62 -8.28
CA GLN A 306 17.75 -16.91 -9.29
C GLN A 306 18.49 -17.89 -10.22
N VAL A 307 18.17 -17.82 -11.51
CA VAL A 307 18.81 -18.58 -12.58
C VAL A 307 20.21 -18.01 -12.90
N ILE A 308 21.22 -18.87 -13.03
CA ILE A 308 22.62 -18.52 -13.32
C ILE A 308 23.22 -19.46 -14.39
N ASN A 309 24.24 -18.97 -15.10
CA ASN A 309 24.97 -19.68 -16.17
C ASN A 309 24.06 -20.26 -17.27
N GLU A 310 23.39 -19.39 -18.03
CA GLU A 310 22.52 -19.79 -19.17
C GLU A 310 21.50 -20.87 -18.77
N SER A 311 20.85 -20.69 -17.63
CA SER A 311 19.79 -21.60 -17.14
C SER A 311 20.22 -22.97 -16.62
N ARG A 312 21.53 -23.21 -16.41
CA ARG A 312 22.03 -24.52 -15.92
C ARG A 312 22.10 -24.65 -14.40
N LYS A 313 22.09 -23.55 -13.67
CA LYS A 313 22.26 -23.54 -12.20
C LYS A 313 21.22 -22.59 -11.58
N ARG A 314 20.64 -22.95 -10.44
CA ARG A 314 19.67 -22.13 -9.68
C ARG A 314 20.19 -21.90 -8.27
N ILE A 315 20.18 -20.65 -7.80
CA ILE A 315 20.41 -20.31 -6.40
C ILE A 315 19.05 -20.16 -5.72
N ASP A 316 18.88 -20.76 -4.55
CA ASP A 316 17.60 -20.72 -3.83
C ASP A 316 17.23 -19.29 -3.44
N ILE A 317 18.15 -18.56 -2.80
CA ILE A 317 17.93 -17.18 -2.36
C ILE A 317 19.19 -16.34 -2.56
N VAL A 318 19.01 -15.11 -3.04
CA VAL A 318 20.07 -14.10 -3.16
C VAL A 318 19.63 -12.78 -2.57
N PHE A 319 20.51 -12.19 -1.75
CA PHE A 319 20.38 -10.83 -1.25
C PHE A 319 21.52 -9.95 -1.78
N THR A 320 21.26 -8.65 -1.91
CA THR A 320 22.32 -7.64 -2.06
C THR A 320 22.76 -7.18 -0.68
N ASN A 321 24.06 -7.27 -0.40
CA ASN A 321 24.62 -6.73 0.84
C ASN A 321 24.48 -5.20 0.80
N SER A 322 23.73 -4.66 1.76
CA SER A 322 23.47 -3.21 1.88
C SER A 322 23.80 -2.71 3.28
N ASP A 323 24.54 -3.52 4.04
CA ASP A 323 24.77 -3.26 5.44
C ASP A 323 25.81 -2.15 5.61
N LYS A 324 25.51 -1.19 6.47
CA LYS A 324 26.34 0.00 6.69
C LYS A 324 27.24 -0.15 7.92
N ASN A 325 26.89 -1.06 8.82
CA ASN A 325 27.59 -1.41 10.05
C ASN A 325 27.23 -2.86 10.42
N GLY A 326 27.89 -3.45 11.43
CA GLY A 326 27.60 -4.83 11.87
C GLY A 326 28.19 -5.91 10.95
N PHE A 327 27.66 -7.13 11.06
CA PHE A 327 28.27 -8.36 10.53
C PHE A 327 28.56 -8.30 9.03
N PHE A 328 27.55 -8.03 8.18
CA PHE A 328 27.76 -8.06 6.72
C PHE A 328 28.63 -6.89 6.21
N HIS A 329 28.67 -5.79 6.97
CA HIS A 329 29.61 -4.71 6.72
C HIS A 329 31.04 -5.15 7.07
N ASN A 330 31.21 -5.74 8.25
CA ASN A 330 32.49 -6.23 8.78
C ASN A 330 33.12 -7.30 7.89
N LEU A 331 32.32 -8.13 7.20
CA LEU A 331 32.84 -9.06 6.19
C LEU A 331 33.69 -8.32 5.15
N ASN A 332 33.23 -7.18 4.61
CA ASN A 332 33.98 -6.44 3.61
C ASN A 332 35.12 -5.60 4.21
N THR A 333 34.91 -5.00 5.39
CA THR A 333 35.83 -3.99 5.94
C THR A 333 36.88 -4.55 6.88
N VAL A 334 36.50 -5.48 7.76
CA VAL A 334 37.39 -6.13 8.75
C VAL A 334 37.99 -7.39 8.15
N HIS A 335 37.17 -8.34 7.70
CA HIS A 335 37.63 -9.62 7.16
C HIS A 335 38.16 -9.52 5.71
N LYS A 336 38.03 -8.35 5.06
CA LYS A 336 38.42 -8.11 3.65
C LYS A 336 37.80 -9.10 2.65
N LEU A 337 36.67 -9.70 3.03
CA LEU A 337 35.94 -10.67 2.24
C LEU A 337 35.00 -9.97 1.26
N LYS A 338 35.16 -10.24 -0.04
CA LYS A 338 34.28 -9.67 -1.07
C LYS A 338 32.86 -10.24 -0.94
N CYS A 339 31.93 -9.46 -0.40
CA CYS A 339 30.54 -9.85 -0.18
C CYS A 339 29.54 -8.80 -0.74
N PRO A 340 29.45 -8.60 -2.07
CA PRO A 340 28.41 -7.77 -2.67
C PRO A 340 27.04 -8.46 -2.68
N LYS A 341 27.03 -9.79 -2.66
CA LYS A 341 25.82 -10.63 -2.55
C LYS A 341 25.96 -11.60 -1.40
N ILE A 342 24.84 -11.89 -0.74
CA ILE A 342 24.71 -12.97 0.23
C ILE A 342 23.91 -14.07 -0.45
N ILE A 343 24.57 -15.20 -0.68
CA ILE A 343 24.00 -16.37 -1.35
C ILE A 343 23.50 -17.32 -0.28
N VAL A 344 22.28 -17.81 -0.42
CA VAL A 344 21.70 -18.78 0.51
C VAL A 344 21.19 -20.00 -0.24
N GLU A 345 21.54 -21.18 0.28
CA GLU A 345 21.05 -22.48 -0.17
C GLU A 345 20.23 -23.10 0.96
N CYS A 346 19.08 -23.68 0.63
CA CYS A 346 18.17 -24.28 1.60
C CYS A 346 18.13 -25.81 1.43
N LYS A 347 18.18 -26.55 2.54
CA LYS A 347 18.18 -28.02 2.55
C LYS A 347 17.15 -28.55 3.56
N ASN A 348 15.98 -28.95 3.04
CA ASN A 348 14.93 -29.59 3.83
C ASN A 348 15.19 -31.09 4.03
N TYR A 349 16.33 -31.45 4.59
CA TYR A 349 16.73 -32.85 4.82
C TYR A 349 16.61 -33.21 6.30
N GLY A 350 16.12 -34.43 6.59
CA GLY A 350 16.11 -35.00 7.95
C GLY A 350 17.35 -35.86 8.25
N ASN A 351 18.21 -36.04 7.25
CA ASN A 351 19.48 -36.75 7.31
C ASN A 351 20.67 -35.77 7.24
N GLU A 352 21.88 -36.31 7.43
CA GLU A 352 23.12 -35.53 7.52
C GLU A 352 23.40 -34.77 6.22
N LEU A 353 23.81 -33.50 6.33
CA LEU A 353 24.37 -32.73 5.22
C LEU A 353 25.71 -33.33 4.81
N GLY A 354 25.91 -33.58 3.52
CA GLY A 354 27.13 -34.18 2.97
C GLY A 354 28.00 -33.19 2.21
N ASN A 355 29.02 -33.73 1.55
CA ASN A 355 29.85 -32.97 0.60
C ASN A 355 29.03 -32.37 -0.57
N PRO A 356 28.03 -33.05 -1.16
CA PRO A 356 27.30 -32.50 -2.30
C PRO A 356 26.63 -31.15 -2.02
N GLU A 357 26.10 -30.94 -0.80
CA GLU A 357 25.43 -29.69 -0.43
C GLU A 357 26.43 -28.54 -0.23
N VAL A 358 27.59 -28.84 0.37
CA VAL A 358 28.69 -27.88 0.58
C VAL A 358 29.33 -27.51 -0.77
N ASP A 359 29.54 -28.49 -1.65
CA ASP A 359 30.03 -28.27 -3.01
C ASP A 359 29.03 -27.48 -3.87
N GLN A 360 27.73 -27.69 -3.65
CA GLN A 360 26.68 -26.96 -4.35
C GLN A 360 26.77 -25.46 -4.09
N ILE A 361 26.88 -25.05 -2.81
CA ILE A 361 27.01 -23.63 -2.46
C ILE A 361 28.36 -23.07 -2.92
N ASN A 362 29.44 -23.85 -2.80
CA ASN A 362 30.76 -23.48 -3.29
C ASN A 362 30.72 -23.11 -4.79
N GLY A 363 30.04 -23.91 -5.60
CA GLY A 363 29.83 -23.66 -7.04
C GLY A 363 28.98 -22.44 -7.38
N ARG A 364 28.42 -21.72 -6.39
CA ARG A 364 27.69 -20.46 -6.55
C ARG A 364 28.58 -19.23 -6.35
N PHE A 365 29.78 -19.37 -5.81
CA PHE A 365 30.68 -18.24 -5.65
C PHE A 365 31.40 -17.89 -6.96
N ASN A 366 31.87 -16.66 -7.06
CA ASN A 366 32.88 -16.20 -8.02
C ASN A 366 33.32 -14.78 -7.65
N SER A 367 34.31 -14.26 -8.39
CA SER A 367 34.85 -12.92 -8.18
C SER A 367 33.84 -11.78 -8.31
N LYS A 368 32.68 -11.97 -8.96
CA LYS A 368 31.64 -10.95 -9.13
C LYS A 368 30.54 -11.04 -8.06
N ARG A 369 30.08 -12.25 -7.74
CA ARG A 369 29.00 -12.51 -6.78
C ARG A 369 29.47 -12.44 -5.34
N GLY A 370 30.73 -12.77 -5.09
CA GLY A 370 31.31 -12.76 -3.75
C GLY A 370 31.69 -14.16 -3.27
N ARG A 371 32.18 -14.18 -2.04
CA ARG A 371 32.86 -15.30 -1.38
C ARG A 371 32.19 -15.73 -0.08
N PHE A 372 31.00 -15.23 0.22
CA PHE A 372 30.25 -15.54 1.45
C PHE A 372 28.87 -16.11 1.12
N GLY A 373 28.47 -17.15 1.84
CA GLY A 373 27.12 -17.69 1.77
C GLY A 373 26.62 -18.29 3.08
N ILE A 374 25.33 -18.63 3.09
CA ILE A 374 24.62 -19.22 4.21
C ILE A 374 23.97 -20.51 3.75
N LEU A 375 24.18 -21.60 4.48
CA LEU A 375 23.46 -22.84 4.27
C LEU A 375 22.39 -22.97 5.35
N VAL A 376 21.12 -23.01 4.95
CA VAL A 376 19.99 -23.20 5.87
C VAL A 376 19.53 -24.65 5.80
N CYS A 377 19.50 -25.34 6.94
CA CYS A 377 19.09 -26.74 7.03
C CYS A 377 18.16 -26.99 8.21
N ARG A 378 17.56 -28.19 8.28
CA ARG A 378 16.69 -28.56 9.40
C ARG A 378 17.48 -28.81 10.68
N THR A 379 18.46 -29.69 10.61
CA THR A 379 19.27 -30.11 11.76
C THR A 379 20.69 -30.47 11.32
N ILE A 380 21.65 -30.32 12.23
CA ILE A 380 23.04 -30.73 12.04
C ILE A 380 23.32 -31.95 12.93
N LYS A 381 23.57 -33.11 12.31
CA LYS A 381 23.89 -34.35 13.05
C LYS A 381 25.33 -34.39 13.52
N ASP A 382 26.28 -34.21 12.59
CA ASP A 382 27.72 -34.13 12.89
C ASP A 382 28.24 -32.72 12.60
N ARG A 383 28.24 -31.88 13.64
CA ARG A 383 28.72 -30.50 13.55
C ARG A 383 30.22 -30.45 13.26
N LYS A 384 31.02 -31.40 13.76
CA LYS A 384 32.48 -31.39 13.58
C LYS A 384 32.84 -31.69 12.14
N ALA A 385 32.22 -32.72 11.55
CA ALA A 385 32.44 -33.06 10.14
C ALA A 385 31.99 -31.93 9.20
N LEU A 386 30.82 -31.33 9.45
CA LEU A 386 30.32 -30.23 8.63
C LEU A 386 31.21 -28.99 8.72
N LEU A 387 31.66 -28.62 9.93
CA LEU A 387 32.59 -27.51 10.11
C LEU A 387 33.93 -27.78 9.42
N SER A 388 34.46 -29.01 9.49
CA SER A 388 35.68 -29.38 8.76
C SER A 388 35.54 -29.09 7.27
N ARG A 389 34.43 -29.53 6.64
CA ARG A 389 34.16 -29.29 5.21
C ARG A 389 34.04 -27.80 4.89
N CYS A 390 33.46 -27.00 5.78
CA CYS A 390 33.37 -25.55 5.59
C CYS A 390 34.75 -24.88 5.74
N LYS A 391 35.61 -25.37 6.64
CA LYS A 391 37.00 -24.92 6.79
C LYS A 391 37.83 -25.27 5.55
N ASP A 392 37.59 -26.44 4.94
CA ASP A 392 38.23 -26.83 3.68
C ASP A 392 37.89 -25.84 2.54
N LEU A 393 36.64 -25.36 2.46
CA LEU A 393 36.26 -24.32 1.48
C LEU A 393 37.03 -23.00 1.64
N ILE A 394 37.34 -22.63 2.89
CA ILE A 394 38.12 -21.42 3.20
C ILE A 394 39.56 -21.63 2.73
N ASN A 395 40.17 -22.75 3.11
CA ASN A 395 41.57 -23.06 2.78
C ASN A 395 41.79 -23.20 1.26
N ASP A 396 40.84 -23.81 0.56
CA ASP A 396 40.99 -24.12 -0.86
C ASP A 396 40.61 -22.94 -1.78
N ASN A 397 39.63 -22.13 -1.38
CA ASN A 397 38.97 -21.19 -2.30
C ASN A 397 38.69 -19.79 -1.71
N GLU A 398 39.06 -19.55 -0.45
CA GLU A 398 38.68 -18.36 0.32
C GLU A 398 37.16 -18.14 0.36
N ASN A 399 36.38 -19.24 0.31
CA ASN A 399 34.93 -19.21 0.32
C ASN A 399 34.41 -19.52 1.73
N TYR A 400 33.62 -18.62 2.30
CA TYR A 400 33.09 -18.71 3.65
C TYR A 400 31.61 -19.10 3.61
N VAL A 401 31.26 -20.16 4.35
CA VAL A 401 29.89 -20.65 4.46
C VAL A 401 29.54 -20.86 5.91
N ILE A 402 28.63 -20.05 6.44
CA ILE A 402 28.02 -20.31 7.75
C ILE A 402 26.80 -21.22 7.58
N VAL A 403 26.52 -22.07 8.56
CA VAL A 403 25.37 -22.98 8.55
C VAL A 403 24.39 -22.59 9.65
N LEU A 404 23.10 -22.46 9.29
CA LEU A 404 22.01 -22.15 10.21
C LEU A 404 21.00 -23.30 10.21
N GLU A 405 20.78 -23.91 11.38
CA GLU A 405 19.71 -24.89 11.58
C GLU A 405 18.41 -24.24 12.09
N ASP A 406 17.32 -25.01 12.22
CA ASP A 406 16.01 -24.47 12.62
C ASP A 406 16.09 -23.65 13.92
N ASN A 407 16.83 -24.15 14.92
CA ASN A 407 17.03 -23.46 16.20
C ASN A 407 17.78 -22.12 16.05
N ASP A 408 18.74 -22.05 15.13
CA ASP A 408 19.48 -20.81 14.85
C ASP A 408 18.53 -19.76 14.25
N ILE A 409 17.70 -20.17 13.29
CA ILE A 409 16.67 -19.31 12.69
C ILE A 409 15.67 -18.84 13.77
N HIS A 410 15.26 -19.74 14.67
CA HIS A 410 14.36 -19.40 15.77
C HIS A 410 14.93 -18.35 16.72
N GLN A 411 16.21 -18.46 17.08
CA GLN A 411 16.88 -17.48 17.94
C GLN A 411 17.02 -16.13 17.24
N LEU A 412 17.41 -16.13 15.97
CA LEU A 412 17.50 -14.91 15.16
C LEU A 412 16.14 -14.21 15.00
N LEU A 413 15.05 -14.96 14.84
CA LEU A 413 13.69 -14.41 14.82
C LEU A 413 13.32 -13.71 16.13
N GLU A 414 13.68 -14.28 17.28
CA GLU A 414 13.40 -13.67 18.58
C GLU A 414 14.20 -12.37 18.78
N LEU A 415 15.48 -12.37 18.40
CA LEU A 415 16.33 -11.18 18.47
C LEU A 415 15.75 -10.07 17.59
N ARG A 416 15.31 -10.42 16.39
CA ARG A 416 14.67 -9.48 15.45
C ARG A 416 13.38 -8.89 16.01
N ASP A 417 12.50 -9.70 16.62
CA ASP A 417 11.26 -9.21 17.24
C ASP A 417 11.51 -8.27 18.43
N LYS A 418 12.63 -8.45 19.14
CA LYS A 418 13.10 -7.55 20.21
C LYS A 418 13.83 -6.30 19.68
N ASN A 419 14.03 -6.18 18.37
CA ASN A 419 14.89 -5.18 17.73
C ASN A 419 16.34 -5.19 18.25
N ASP A 420 16.84 -6.35 18.67
CA ASP A 420 18.22 -6.52 19.16
C ASP A 420 19.18 -6.76 17.98
N GLU A 421 19.56 -5.67 17.30
CA GLU A 421 20.48 -5.73 16.17
C GLU A 421 21.88 -6.22 16.58
N SER A 422 22.38 -5.81 17.75
CA SER A 422 23.66 -6.27 18.29
C SER A 422 23.68 -7.77 18.57
N GLY A 423 22.58 -8.32 19.07
CA GLY A 423 22.44 -9.75 19.31
C GLY A 423 22.47 -10.54 18.00
N ILE A 424 21.89 -10.01 16.92
CA ILE A 424 21.97 -10.62 15.58
C ILE A 424 23.41 -10.61 15.07
N ASP A 425 24.11 -9.48 15.19
CA ASP A 425 25.52 -9.37 14.79
C ASP A 425 26.39 -10.37 15.55
N ASN A 426 26.32 -10.36 16.89
CA ASN A 426 27.08 -11.27 17.75
C ASN A 426 26.78 -12.75 17.43
N PHE A 427 25.53 -13.08 17.10
CA PHE A 427 25.15 -14.43 16.72
C PHE A 427 25.83 -14.87 15.42
N LEU A 428 25.80 -14.02 14.40
CA LEU A 428 26.42 -14.30 13.09
C LEU A 428 27.95 -14.29 13.18
N GLU A 429 28.54 -13.38 13.96
CA GLU A 429 29.97 -13.36 14.27
C GLU A 429 30.39 -14.66 14.94
N LYS A 430 29.64 -15.15 15.94
CA LYS A 430 29.93 -16.45 16.58
C LYS A 430 29.91 -17.61 15.57
N LYS A 431 28.98 -17.61 14.61
CA LYS A 431 28.94 -18.64 13.55
C LYS A 431 30.13 -18.53 12.60
N MET A 432 30.62 -17.32 12.34
CA MET A 432 31.82 -17.09 11.55
C MET A 432 33.09 -17.53 12.30
N ASP A 433 33.15 -17.24 13.60
CA ASP A 433 34.23 -17.59 14.51
C ASP A 433 34.45 -19.11 14.60
N GLU A 434 33.39 -19.92 14.58
CA GLU A 434 33.48 -21.39 14.49
C GLU A 434 34.28 -21.88 13.26
N LEU A 435 34.41 -21.05 12.22
CA LEU A 435 35.13 -21.37 10.98
C LEU A 435 36.59 -20.90 11.00
N ILE A 436 36.88 -19.78 11.65
CA ILE A 436 38.21 -19.14 11.59
C ILE A 436 39.08 -19.36 12.82
N MET A 437 38.47 -19.74 13.96
CA MET A 437 39.16 -20.22 15.16
C MET A 437 39.08 -21.75 15.23
#